data_AF-A0A9D4Q376-F1
#
_entry.id   AF-A0A9D4Q376-F1
#
_cell.length_a   1.000
_cell.length_b   1.000
_cell.length_c   1.000
_cell.angle_alpha   90.00
_cell.angle_beta   90.00
_cell.angle_gamma   90.00
#
_symmetry.space_group_name_H-M   'P 1'
#
loop_
_entity.id
_entity.type
_entity.pdbx_description
1 polymer ?
#
loop_
_entity_poly.entity_id
_entity_poly.type
_entity_poly.pdbx_seq_one_letter_code
_entity_poly.pdbx_strand_id
1 'polypeptide(L)'
;MAVVVQELVSPDAAGVMFTCDPLTGNPGVITVTANYGIGESVVSASVEPDTFVLRKRGSQEPTIESSQIGNKSVFTIPSENDGVATVSLSAEKSQQACMSEEDVKTLATIGSQIEKTYTTPQDMEWAFRNGKFFLLQSRPVTTFLRESDCEMVHEFDEGVKSAKEILTKANVS
;
A
#
# COMPACT_ATOMS: atom_id res chain seq x y z
N MET A 1 14.35 -23.78 1.46
CA MET A 1 14.66 -22.34 1.49
C MET A 1 14.99 -21.92 0.07
N ALA A 2 14.33 -20.90 -0.45
CA ALA A 2 14.60 -20.36 -1.79
C ALA A 2 15.13 -18.92 -1.64
N VAL A 3 15.96 -18.49 -2.59
CA VAL A 3 16.53 -17.14 -2.63
C VAL A 3 16.03 -16.46 -3.89
N VAL A 4 15.44 -15.28 -3.73
CA VAL A 4 15.06 -14.42 -4.86
C VAL A 4 16.22 -13.50 -5.17
N VAL A 5 16.66 -13.48 -6.43
CA VAL A 5 17.67 -12.55 -6.94
C VAL A 5 16.97 -11.65 -7.94
N GLN A 6 16.92 -10.36 -7.64
CA GLN A 6 16.23 -9.35 -8.43
C GLN A 6 17.18 -8.21 -8.77
N GLU A 7 16.97 -7.56 -9.92
CA GLU A 7 17.70 -6.35 -10.27
C GLU A 7 17.38 -5.22 -9.28
N LEU A 8 18.43 -4.54 -8.80
CA LEU A 8 18.28 -3.39 -7.91
C LEU A 8 17.84 -2.16 -8.71
N VAL A 9 16.66 -1.65 -8.40
CA VAL A 9 16.18 -0.37 -8.93
C VAL A 9 16.95 0.76 -8.24
N SER A 10 17.38 1.77 -8.98
CA SER A 10 17.86 3.06 -8.43
C SER A 10 16.73 4.09 -8.49
N PRO A 11 15.78 4.08 -7.53
CA PRO A 11 14.58 4.92 -7.58
C PRO A 11 14.83 6.37 -7.21
N ASP A 12 13.96 7.24 -7.74
CA ASP A 12 13.78 8.61 -7.28
C ASP A 12 13.02 8.61 -5.94
N ALA A 13 12.00 7.75 -5.84
CA ALA A 13 11.22 7.51 -4.62
C ALA A 13 10.79 6.05 -4.51
N ALA A 14 10.64 5.54 -3.30
CA ALA A 14 10.15 4.20 -3.03
C ALA A 14 9.35 4.17 -1.74
N GLY A 15 8.59 3.09 -1.54
CA GLY A 15 7.84 2.95 -0.31
C GLY A 15 6.86 1.78 -0.33
N VAL A 16 5.83 1.89 0.50
CA VAL A 16 4.85 0.84 0.76
C VAL A 16 3.46 1.36 0.43
N MET A 17 2.61 0.48 -0.08
CA MET A 17 1.20 0.76 -0.31
C MET A 17 0.36 -0.36 0.27
N PHE A 18 -0.62 0.02 1.09
CA PHE A 18 -1.70 -0.84 1.52
C PHE A 18 -2.95 -0.52 0.72
N THR A 19 -3.60 -1.53 0.13
CA THR A 19 -4.91 -1.36 -0.49
C THR A 19 -6.05 -1.38 0.51
N CYS A 20 -5.76 -1.21 1.80
CA CYS A 20 -6.73 -0.95 2.86
C CYS A 20 -6.12 0.06 3.85
N ASP A 21 -6.92 0.58 4.77
CA ASP A 21 -6.38 1.27 5.94
C ASP A 21 -5.65 0.25 6.85
N PRO A 22 -4.34 0.38 7.10
CA PRO A 22 -3.57 -0.56 7.91
C PRO A 22 -3.86 -0.46 9.42
N LEU A 23 -4.61 0.54 9.88
CA LEU A 23 -5.04 0.67 11.27
C LEU A 23 -6.43 0.10 11.49
N THR A 24 -7.38 0.41 10.60
CA THR A 24 -8.79 0.04 10.78
C THR A 24 -9.22 -1.17 9.95
N GLY A 25 -8.44 -1.55 8.94
CA GLY A 25 -8.79 -2.60 7.98
C GLY A 25 -9.79 -2.16 6.93
N ASN A 26 -10.14 -0.87 6.87
CA ASN A 26 -11.14 -0.36 5.93
C ASN A 26 -10.69 -0.59 4.47
N PRO A 27 -11.39 -1.42 3.68
CA PRO A 27 -11.01 -1.74 2.30
C PRO A 27 -11.36 -0.61 1.31
N GLY A 28 -12.10 0.41 1.74
CA GLY A 28 -12.41 1.60 0.94
C GLY A 28 -11.29 2.63 0.88
N VAL A 29 -10.21 2.43 1.64
CA VAL A 29 -9.08 3.34 1.77
C VAL A 29 -7.82 2.70 1.19
N ILE A 30 -6.94 3.51 0.59
CA ILE A 30 -5.59 3.14 0.20
C ILE A 30 -4.64 4.04 0.97
N THR A 31 -3.64 3.45 1.62
CA THR A 31 -2.59 4.19 2.32
C THR A 31 -1.27 3.97 1.59
N VAL A 32 -0.63 5.06 1.18
CA VAL A 32 0.68 5.05 0.52
C VAL A 32 1.67 5.77 1.42
N THR A 33 2.79 5.12 1.73
CA THR A 33 3.94 5.76 2.36
C THR A 33 5.09 5.83 1.36
N ALA A 34 5.78 6.96 1.31
CA ALA A 34 6.83 7.20 0.34
C ALA A 34 8.01 7.98 0.95
N ASN A 35 9.22 7.63 0.54
CA ASN A 35 10.42 8.41 0.80
C ASN A 35 11.30 8.47 -0.45
N TYR A 36 12.23 9.42 -0.49
CA TYR A 36 13.24 9.50 -1.53
C TYR A 36 14.17 8.28 -1.51
N GLY A 37 14.72 7.93 -2.68
CA GLY A 37 15.70 6.86 -2.80
C GLY A 37 15.13 5.49 -2.49
N ILE A 38 15.99 4.59 -2.00
CA ILE A 38 15.67 3.18 -1.78
C ILE A 38 14.71 3.02 -0.59
N GLY A 39 13.73 2.13 -0.76
CA GLY A 39 12.64 1.88 0.19
C GLY A 39 13.06 1.31 1.55
N GLU A 40 14.32 0.88 1.72
CA GLU A 40 14.86 0.43 3.01
C GLU A 40 14.62 1.46 4.12
N SER A 41 14.75 2.74 3.79
CA SER A 41 14.51 3.84 4.74
C SER A 41 13.06 3.94 5.24
N VAL A 42 12.09 3.49 4.44
CA VAL A 42 10.67 3.42 4.81
C VAL A 42 10.40 2.19 5.67
N VAL A 43 10.99 1.05 5.29
CA VAL A 43 10.79 -0.23 5.98
C VAL A 43 11.48 -0.25 7.34
N SER A 44 12.62 0.43 7.49
CA SER A 44 13.37 0.51 8.75
C SER A 44 12.80 1.50 9.76
N ALA A 45 11.74 2.25 9.40
CA ALA A 45 11.13 3.31 10.21
C ALA A 45 12.13 4.35 10.75
N SER A 46 13.27 4.54 10.07
CA SER A 46 14.35 5.42 10.53
C SER A 46 14.08 6.89 10.24
N VAL A 47 13.07 7.17 9.42
CA VAL A 47 12.62 8.50 8.98
C VAL A 47 11.10 8.53 8.88
N GLU A 48 10.52 9.72 9.02
CA GLU A 48 9.08 9.94 8.80
C GLU A 48 8.83 10.08 7.28
N PRO A 49 8.15 9.11 6.65
CA PRO A 49 7.85 9.18 5.22
C PRO A 49 6.67 10.12 4.94
N ASP A 50 6.49 10.48 3.68
CA ASP A 50 5.25 11.08 3.22
C ASP A 50 4.14 10.04 3.27
N THR A 51 2.97 10.43 3.77
CA THR A 51 1.79 9.56 3.87
C THR A 51 0.64 10.16 3.09
N PHE A 52 0.13 9.41 2.12
CA PHE A 52 -1.04 9.75 1.32
C PHE A 52 -2.16 8.78 1.63
N VAL A 53 -3.35 9.32 1.88
CA VAL A 53 -4.57 8.54 2.11
C VAL A 53 -5.52 8.82 0.97
N LEU A 54 -5.93 7.77 0.25
CA LEU A 54 -6.84 7.85 -0.88
C LEU A 54 -8.11 7.05 -0.60
N ARG A 55 -9.23 7.52 -1.13
CA ARG A 55 -10.50 6.78 -1.13
C ARG A 55 -10.72 6.11 -2.47
N LYS A 56 -11.04 4.82 -2.44
CA LYS A 56 -11.45 4.04 -3.61
C LYS A 56 -12.86 4.44 -4.04
N ARG A 57 -13.10 4.51 -5.36
CA ARG A 57 -14.40 4.87 -5.95
C ARG A 57 -14.88 3.82 -6.96
N GLY A 58 -14.87 2.56 -6.55
CA GLY A 58 -15.30 1.44 -7.39
C GLY A 58 -14.46 1.33 -8.67
N SER A 59 -15.05 1.62 -9.83
CA SER A 59 -14.34 1.60 -11.12
C SER A 59 -13.71 2.94 -11.52
N GLN A 60 -13.88 3.99 -10.70
CA GLN A 60 -13.26 5.30 -10.94
C GLN A 60 -11.88 5.40 -10.29
N GLU A 61 -11.09 6.37 -10.75
CA GLU A 61 -9.79 6.70 -10.17
C GLU A 61 -9.91 7.04 -8.67
N PRO A 62 -9.00 6.53 -7.82
CA PRO A 62 -8.96 6.90 -6.41
C PRO A 62 -8.73 8.39 -6.19
N THR A 63 -9.35 8.96 -5.17
CA THR A 63 -9.19 10.39 -4.82
C THR A 63 -8.40 10.56 -3.54
N ILE A 64 -7.42 11.47 -3.53
CA ILE A 64 -6.65 11.81 -2.33
C ILE A 64 -7.57 12.52 -1.33
N GLU A 65 -7.64 12.00 -0.10
CA GLU A 65 -8.37 12.60 1.02
C GLU A 65 -7.44 13.41 1.93
N SER A 66 -6.23 12.90 2.15
CA SER A 66 -5.22 13.62 2.93
C SER A 66 -3.81 13.31 2.44
N SER A 67 -2.92 14.29 2.61
CA SER A 67 -1.50 14.21 2.32
C SER A 67 -0.75 14.80 3.51
N GLN A 68 0.12 13.99 4.13
CA GLN A 68 0.96 14.38 5.25
C GLN A 68 2.41 14.26 4.80
N ILE A 69 3.14 15.37 4.83
CA ILE A 69 4.54 15.39 4.42
C ILE A 69 5.41 15.12 5.63
N GLY A 70 6.15 14.02 5.59
CA GLY A 70 7.03 13.59 6.68
C GLY A 70 8.38 14.30 6.66
N ASN A 71 9.08 14.25 7.80
CA ASN A 71 10.43 14.77 7.90
C ASN A 71 11.45 13.77 7.32
N LYS A 72 11.63 13.87 6.00
CA LYS A 72 12.56 13.07 5.21
C LYS A 72 13.99 13.60 5.35
N SER A 73 14.56 13.51 6.55
CA SER A 73 15.88 14.08 6.87
C SER A 73 17.03 13.33 6.19
N VAL A 74 16.87 12.03 5.94
CA VAL A 74 17.83 11.16 5.26
C VAL A 74 17.15 10.24 4.25
N PHE A 75 17.90 9.84 3.23
CA PHE A 75 17.49 8.86 2.22
C PHE A 75 18.66 8.00 1.77
N THR A 76 18.36 6.84 1.20
CA THR A 76 19.37 5.83 0.84
C THR A 76 19.53 5.75 -0.67
N ILE A 77 20.78 5.73 -1.14
CA ILE A 77 21.12 5.57 -2.57
C ILE A 77 22.05 4.37 -2.77
N PRO A 78 22.08 3.76 -3.98
CA PRO A 78 23.09 2.76 -4.31
C PRO A 78 24.50 3.36 -4.23
N SER A 79 25.44 2.60 -3.68
CA SER A 79 26.85 2.97 -3.58
C SER A 79 27.72 1.85 -4.14
N GLU A 80 28.73 2.20 -4.94
CA GLU A 80 29.60 1.20 -5.59
C GLU A 80 30.50 0.46 -4.58
N ASN A 81 30.78 1.04 -3.41
CA ASN A 81 31.73 0.48 -2.45
C ASN A 81 31.06 -0.29 -1.29
N ASP A 82 29.94 0.23 -0.75
CA ASP A 82 29.27 -0.32 0.45
C ASP A 82 27.87 -0.88 0.15
N GLY A 83 27.52 -1.03 -1.13
CA GLY A 83 26.20 -1.44 -1.61
C GLY A 83 25.17 -0.33 -1.56
N VAL A 84 24.99 0.31 -0.39
CA VAL A 84 24.11 1.46 -0.19
C VAL A 84 24.77 2.55 0.67
N ALA A 85 24.36 3.79 0.48
CA ALA A 85 24.82 4.94 1.26
C ALA A 85 23.65 5.82 1.70
N THR A 86 23.69 6.29 2.95
CA THR A 86 22.72 7.23 3.51
C THR A 86 23.18 8.66 3.27
N VAL A 87 22.30 9.48 2.69
CA VAL A 87 22.56 10.87 2.34
C VAL A 87 21.55 11.76 3.07
N SER A 88 22.04 12.87 3.64
CA SER A 88 21.18 13.88 4.26
C SER A 88 20.52 14.77 3.20
N LEU A 89 19.23 15.05 3.36
CA LEU A 89 18.51 16.03 2.54
C LEU A 89 18.69 17.44 3.10
N SER A 90 18.63 18.43 2.21
CA SER A 90 18.47 19.82 2.65
C SER A 90 17.11 19.98 3.33
N ALA A 91 17.01 20.90 4.30
CA ALA A 91 15.76 21.18 5.00
C ALA A 91 14.63 21.61 4.05
N GLU A 92 14.96 22.23 2.93
CA GLU A 92 13.99 22.62 1.90
C GLU A 92 13.42 21.41 1.15
N LYS A 93 14.26 20.43 0.79
CA LYS A 93 13.81 19.21 0.10
C LYS A 93 13.11 18.24 1.04
N SER A 94 13.48 18.19 2.32
CA SER A 94 12.85 17.29 3.28
C SER A 94 11.38 17.64 3.54
N GLN A 95 11.00 18.91 3.39
CA GLN A 95 9.62 19.38 3.53
C GLN A 95 8.81 19.38 2.22
N GLN A 96 9.39 18.92 1.11
CA GLN A 96 8.67 18.74 -0.15
C GLN A 96 8.14 17.31 -0.26
N ALA A 97 6.97 17.16 -0.89
CA ALA A 97 6.44 15.84 -1.24
C ALA A 97 7.39 15.13 -2.22
N CYS A 98 7.73 13.88 -1.94
CA CYS A 98 8.60 13.08 -2.82
C CYS A 98 7.92 12.61 -4.11
N MET A 99 6.60 12.76 -4.20
CA MET A 99 5.80 12.37 -5.36
C MET A 99 4.74 13.42 -5.68
N SER A 100 4.36 13.51 -6.95
CA SER A 100 3.22 14.31 -7.37
C SER A 100 1.89 13.62 -7.02
N GLU A 101 0.82 14.40 -6.87
CA GLU A 101 -0.52 13.83 -6.65
C GLU A 101 -0.99 12.92 -7.81
N GLU A 102 -0.56 13.22 -9.04
CA GLU A 102 -0.87 12.41 -10.23
C GLU A 102 -0.18 11.04 -10.18
N ASP A 103 1.10 11.01 -9.77
CA ASP A 103 1.84 9.76 -9.59
C ASP A 103 1.22 8.92 -8.47
N VAL A 104 0.80 9.54 -7.37
CA VAL A 104 0.15 8.85 -6.24
C VAL A 104 -1.20 8.24 -6.67
N LYS A 105 -2.01 8.94 -7.46
CA LYS A 105 -3.26 8.39 -8.02
C LYS A 105 -3.00 7.26 -9.01
N THR A 106 -1.97 7.38 -9.83
CA THR A 106 -1.53 6.34 -10.76
C THR A 106 -1.15 5.08 -10.00
N LEU A 107 -0.33 5.21 -8.95
CA LEU A 107 0.07 4.11 -8.08
C LEU A 107 -1.14 3.45 -7.40
N ALA A 108 -2.05 4.24 -6.84
CA ALA A 108 -3.27 3.73 -6.20
C ALA A 108 -4.18 2.97 -7.17
N THR A 109 -4.24 3.41 -8.44
CA THR A 109 -4.96 2.72 -9.51
C THR A 109 -4.31 1.36 -9.81
N ILE A 110 -2.98 1.31 -9.91
CA ILE A 110 -2.22 0.05 -10.08
C ILE A 110 -2.51 -0.90 -8.89
N GLY A 111 -2.44 -0.40 -7.66
CA GLY A 111 -2.74 -1.19 -6.46
C GLY A 111 -4.15 -1.78 -6.47
N SER A 112 -5.15 -0.97 -6.84
CA SER A 112 -6.55 -1.42 -6.96
C SER A 112 -6.73 -2.52 -8.00
N GLN A 113 -6.00 -2.47 -9.12
CA GLN A 113 -6.03 -3.52 -10.15
C GLN A 113 -5.41 -4.82 -9.66
N ILE A 114 -4.32 -4.73 -8.91
CA ILE A 114 -3.63 -5.91 -8.37
C ILE A 114 -4.47 -6.55 -7.25
N GLU A 115 -5.03 -5.76 -6.34
CA GLU A 115 -5.99 -6.23 -5.32
C GLU A 115 -7.17 -6.96 -5.98
N LYS A 116 -7.75 -6.41 -7.05
CA LYS A 116 -8.84 -7.06 -7.79
C LYS A 116 -8.43 -8.43 -8.35
N THR A 117 -7.16 -8.59 -8.71
CA THR A 117 -6.61 -9.85 -9.23
C THR A 117 -6.44 -10.88 -8.11
N TYR A 118 -5.96 -10.46 -6.93
CA TYR A 118 -5.73 -11.34 -5.78
C TYR A 118 -6.95 -11.48 -4.84
N THR A 119 -8.01 -10.73 -5.06
CA THR A 119 -9.29 -10.72 -4.30
C THR A 119 -9.16 -10.42 -2.81
N THR A 120 -7.98 -9.99 -2.36
CA THR A 120 -7.67 -9.70 -0.95
C THR A 120 -6.87 -8.39 -0.89
N PRO A 121 -7.01 -7.59 0.18
CA PRO A 121 -6.18 -6.41 0.37
C PRO A 121 -4.70 -6.76 0.31
N GLN A 122 -3.90 -5.94 -0.35
CA GLN A 122 -2.48 -6.17 -0.58
C GLN A 122 -1.63 -5.16 0.19
N ASP A 123 -0.51 -5.66 0.70
CA ASP A 123 0.65 -4.91 1.19
C ASP A 123 1.74 -5.02 0.11
N MET A 124 2.12 -3.87 -0.45
CA MET A 124 2.90 -3.79 -1.67
C MET A 124 4.13 -2.91 -1.49
N GLU A 125 5.28 -3.41 -1.90
CA GLU A 125 6.52 -2.63 -1.98
C GLU A 125 6.75 -2.19 -3.41
N TRP A 126 7.05 -0.91 -3.60
CA TRP A 126 7.17 -0.30 -4.91
C TRP A 126 8.34 0.68 -4.98
N ALA A 127 8.82 0.88 -6.20
CA ALA A 127 9.85 1.86 -6.54
C ALA A 127 9.41 2.69 -7.74
N PHE A 128 9.76 3.97 -7.74
CA PHE A 128 9.47 4.93 -8.80
C PHE A 128 10.77 5.46 -9.39
N ARG A 129 10.93 5.34 -10.71
CA ARG A 129 12.12 5.79 -11.42
C ARG A 129 11.73 6.32 -12.80
N ASN A 130 12.11 7.56 -13.12
CA ASN A 130 11.89 8.16 -14.45
C ASN A 130 10.43 8.04 -14.95
N GLY A 131 9.45 8.30 -14.09
CA GLY A 131 8.03 8.24 -14.46
C GLY A 131 7.45 6.82 -14.58
N LYS A 132 8.16 5.80 -14.07
CA LYS A 132 7.71 4.40 -14.11
C LYS A 132 7.72 3.78 -12.73
N PHE A 133 6.65 3.04 -12.43
CA PHE A 133 6.54 2.21 -11.24
C PHE A 133 7.09 0.81 -11.48
N PHE A 134 7.83 0.32 -10.49
CA PHE A 134 8.33 -1.04 -10.39
C PHE A 134 7.74 -1.66 -9.14
N LEU A 135 7.05 -2.78 -9.29
CA LEU A 135 6.56 -3.56 -8.15
C LEU A 135 7.67 -4.50 -7.68
N LEU A 136 8.04 -4.40 -6.41
CA LEU A 136 9.10 -5.20 -5.80
C LEU A 136 8.54 -6.41 -5.06
N GLN A 137 7.44 -6.20 -4.32
CA GLN A 137 6.76 -7.24 -3.58
C GLN A 137 5.25 -6.96 -3.53
N SER A 138 4.44 -8.00 -3.51
CA SER A 138 3.02 -7.94 -3.15
C SER A 138 2.68 -9.14 -2.27
N ARG A 139 2.00 -8.90 -1.16
CA ARG A 139 1.50 -9.96 -0.28
C ARG A 139 0.12 -9.60 0.29
N PRO A 140 -0.73 -10.58 0.61
CA PRO A 140 -2.01 -10.30 1.23
C PRO A 140 -1.83 -9.69 2.63
N VAL A 141 -2.68 -8.73 2.98
CA VAL A 141 -2.78 -8.20 4.35
C VAL A 141 -3.52 -9.21 5.21
N THR A 142 -2.83 -9.80 6.18
CA THR A 142 -3.40 -10.85 7.05
C THR A 142 -3.85 -10.34 8.41
N THR A 143 -3.49 -9.11 8.79
CA THR A 143 -3.75 -8.53 10.13
C THR A 143 -5.24 -8.46 10.47
N PHE A 144 -6.10 -8.33 9.45
CA PHE A 144 -7.55 -8.19 9.60
C PHE A 144 -8.32 -9.49 9.33
N LEU A 145 -7.63 -10.58 9.00
CA LEU A 145 -8.22 -11.92 8.85
C LEU A 145 -8.37 -12.61 10.22
N ARG A 146 -8.76 -11.85 11.23
CA ARG A 146 -9.24 -12.39 12.49
C ARG A 146 -10.74 -12.52 12.31
N GLU A 147 -11.26 -13.75 12.37
CA GLU A 147 -12.71 -13.96 12.38
C GLU A 147 -13.34 -12.99 13.37
N SER A 148 -14.31 -12.22 12.91
CA SER A 148 -15.04 -11.34 13.82
C SER A 148 -15.75 -12.19 14.86
N ASP A 149 -16.04 -11.65 16.05
CA ASP A 149 -16.82 -12.38 17.07
C ASP A 149 -18.14 -12.91 16.50
N CYS A 150 -18.75 -12.19 15.53
CA CYS A 150 -19.91 -12.68 14.80
C CYS A 150 -19.61 -13.89 13.89
N GLU A 151 -18.51 -13.88 13.14
CA GLU A 151 -18.13 -15.00 12.27
C GLU A 151 -17.77 -16.24 13.10
N MET A 152 -17.09 -16.07 14.24
CA MET A 152 -16.80 -17.18 15.18
C MET A 152 -18.08 -17.74 15.84
N VAL A 153 -19.04 -16.88 16.19
CA VAL A 153 -20.32 -17.32 16.79
C VAL A 153 -21.22 -18.00 15.77
N HIS A 154 -21.14 -17.62 14.50
CA HIS A 154 -21.97 -18.13 13.41
C HIS A 154 -21.25 -19.14 12.50
N GLU A 155 -20.03 -19.56 12.83
CA GLU A 155 -19.24 -20.54 12.07
C GLU A 155 -19.98 -21.88 11.92
N PHE A 156 -20.83 -22.22 12.89
CA PHE A 156 -21.66 -23.43 12.91
C PHE A 156 -23.14 -23.18 12.61
N ASP A 157 -23.53 -21.95 12.25
CA ASP A 157 -24.89 -21.65 11.78
C ASP A 157 -25.04 -22.10 10.32
N GLU A 158 -24.90 -23.40 10.07
CA GLU A 158 -25.47 -23.97 8.86
C GLU A 158 -26.99 -23.79 8.91
N GLY A 159 -27.57 -23.31 7.80
CA GLY A 159 -29.00 -23.24 7.65
C GLY A 159 -29.61 -24.63 7.85
N VAL A 160 -30.42 -24.80 8.91
CA VAL A 160 -31.30 -25.97 9.05
C VAL A 160 -32.08 -26.08 7.74
N LYS A 161 -31.89 -27.18 7.00
CA LYS A 161 -32.62 -27.44 5.75
C LYS A 161 -34.12 -27.45 6.03
N SER A 162 -34.75 -26.29 5.83
CA SER A 162 -36.20 -26.13 5.81
C SER A 162 -36.68 -26.37 4.39
N ALA A 163 -37.81 -27.07 4.24
CA ALA A 163 -38.39 -27.42 2.94
C ALA A 163 -38.88 -26.23 2.10
N LYS A 164 -38.61 -24.99 2.52
CA LYS A 164 -38.90 -23.76 1.78
C LYS A 164 -37.64 -22.91 1.67
N GLU A 165 -37.06 -22.92 0.48
CA GLU A 165 -36.10 -21.89 0.07
C GLU A 165 -36.85 -20.56 -0.10
N ILE A 166 -36.42 -19.53 0.62
CA ILE A 166 -36.84 -18.15 0.38
C ILE A 166 -35.59 -17.38 -0.02
N LEU A 167 -35.52 -16.99 -1.28
CA LEU A 167 -34.51 -16.08 -1.83
C LEU A 167 -35.03 -14.65 -1.72
N THR A 168 -34.37 -13.82 -0.90
CA THR A 168 -34.59 -12.37 -0.90
C THR A 168 -33.42 -11.67 -1.59
N LYS A 169 -33.74 -10.85 -2.60
CA LYS A 169 -32.77 -9.92 -3.21
C LYS A 169 -32.71 -8.64 -2.38
N ALA A 170 -31.57 -8.36 -1.78
CA ALA A 170 -31.29 -7.02 -1.27
C ALA A 170 -30.93 -6.12 -2.45
N ASN A 171 -31.81 -5.17 -2.77
CA ASN A 171 -31.46 -4.07 -3.67
C ASN A 171 -30.52 -3.14 -2.89
N VAL A 172 -29.26 -3.07 -3.31
CA VAL A 172 -28.33 -2.05 -2.84
C VAL A 172 -28.59 -0.81 -3.70
N SER A 173 -29.15 0.24 -3.09
CA SER A 173 -29.34 1.57 -3.68
C SER A 173 -28.05 2.39 -3.64
#